data_AF-R7ESY0-F1
#
_entry.id   AF-R7ESY0-F1
#
_cell.length_a   1.000
_cell.length_b   1.000
_cell.length_c   1.000
_cell.angle_alpha   90.00
_cell.angle_beta   90.00
_cell.angle_gamma   90.00
#
_symmetry.space_group_name_H-M   'P 1'
#
loop_
_entity.id
_entity.type
_entity.pdbx_description
1 polymer ?
#
loop_
_entity_poly.entity_id
_entity_poly.type
_entity_poly.pdbx_seq_one_letter_code
_entity_poly.pdbx_strand_id
1 'polypeptide(L)'
;MSYFEEVKKNFGFGCMRLPMKDGEVDHEEFSRMVDYFIDAGFNYFDTAHGYLGGKSEKALRKCLVDRYPREKYILTDKLTASFFKTEADVRPFFESQLEICGVDYFDFYLMHAQNHDNFVKFKECRAYEQALEFKKEGKIHHFGISFHDTADVLCSTRYLPNILRSNSFRYSSTTLILTTPRSSRAAAMRSAASTASP
;
A
#
# COMPACT_ATOMS: atom_id res chain seq x y z
N MET A 1 -21.03 -2.06 -7.54
CA MET A 1 -20.24 -0.88 -7.97
C MET A 1 -18.84 -1.07 -7.39
N SER A 2 -17.80 -1.18 -8.22
CA SER A 2 -16.41 -1.23 -7.71
C SER A 2 -16.08 0.12 -7.07
N TYR A 3 -15.44 0.11 -5.90
CA TYR A 3 -15.18 1.34 -5.15
C TYR A 3 -13.80 1.95 -5.39
N PHE A 4 -12.89 1.15 -5.95
CA PHE A 4 -11.65 1.58 -6.57
C PHE A 4 -11.81 1.25 -8.05
N GLU A 5 -12.11 2.26 -8.86
CA GLU A 5 -12.41 2.09 -10.30
C GLU A 5 -11.19 1.55 -11.06
N GLU A 6 -10.00 1.81 -10.53
CA GLU A 6 -8.71 1.33 -11.00
C GLU A 6 -8.43 -0.15 -10.68
N VAL A 7 -9.07 -0.71 -9.65
CA VAL A 7 -8.90 -2.13 -9.29
C VAL A 7 -9.86 -2.97 -10.13
N LYS A 8 -9.28 -3.91 -10.88
CA LYS A 8 -10.01 -4.80 -11.78
C LYS A 8 -10.31 -6.11 -11.06
N LYS A 9 -11.59 -6.51 -11.13
CA LYS A 9 -12.10 -7.75 -10.53
C LYS A 9 -11.93 -7.76 -8.99
N ASN A 10 -12.18 -8.92 -8.38
CA ASN A 10 -12.29 -9.06 -6.91
C ASN A 10 -11.13 -9.81 -6.25
N PHE A 11 -10.06 -10.14 -6.99
CA PHE A 11 -8.90 -10.88 -6.47
C PHE A 11 -7.60 -10.10 -6.69
N GLY A 12 -6.71 -10.22 -5.72
CA GLY A 12 -5.34 -9.72 -5.77
C GLY A 12 -4.33 -10.86 -5.72
N PHE A 13 -3.14 -10.61 -6.24
CA PHE A 13 -2.00 -11.49 -6.18
C PHE A 13 -1.16 -11.15 -4.94
N GLY A 14 -1.20 -12.02 -3.93
CA GLY A 14 -0.39 -11.86 -2.72
C GLY A 14 1.04 -12.39 -2.91
N CYS A 15 2.04 -11.55 -2.67
CA CYS A 15 3.45 -11.88 -2.85
C CYS A 15 4.17 -12.28 -1.54
N MET A 16 3.43 -12.62 -0.48
CA MET A 16 4.00 -13.13 0.77
C MET A 16 4.74 -14.46 0.59
N ARG A 17 4.30 -15.27 -0.38
CA ARG A 17 4.94 -16.50 -0.82
C ARG A 17 4.97 -16.49 -2.34
N LEU A 18 6.13 -16.75 -2.91
CA LEU A 18 6.38 -16.82 -4.33
C LEU A 18 7.01 -18.18 -4.65
N PRO A 19 6.98 -18.64 -5.92
CA PRO A 19 7.73 -19.81 -6.31
C PRO A 19 9.23 -19.60 -6.01
N MET A 20 9.85 -20.60 -5.39
CA MET A 20 11.24 -20.55 -4.96
C MET A 20 12.05 -21.65 -5.65
N LYS A 21 13.27 -21.32 -6.06
CA LYS A 21 14.25 -22.23 -6.65
C LYS A 21 15.63 -21.90 -6.10
N ASP A 22 16.29 -22.91 -5.52
CA ASP A 22 17.64 -22.78 -4.94
C ASP A 22 17.78 -21.64 -3.90
N GLY A 23 16.73 -21.43 -3.11
CA GLY A 23 16.69 -20.39 -2.08
C GLY A 23 16.36 -18.98 -2.58
N GLU A 24 16.26 -18.77 -3.88
CA GLU A 24 15.84 -17.51 -4.51
C GLU A 24 14.43 -17.61 -5.10
N VAL A 25 13.82 -16.46 -5.41
CA VAL A 25 12.55 -16.45 -6.14
C VAL A 25 12.79 -16.96 -7.55
N ASP A 26 12.00 -17.95 -7.97
CA ASP A 26 11.96 -18.40 -9.36
C ASP A 26 11.30 -17.32 -10.21
N HIS A 27 12.11 -16.41 -10.75
CA HIS A 27 11.63 -15.30 -11.55
C HIS A 27 10.98 -15.73 -12.86
N GLU A 28 11.36 -16.87 -13.43
CA GLU A 28 10.73 -17.38 -14.65
C GLU A 28 9.31 -17.82 -14.33
N GLU A 29 9.13 -18.61 -13.28
CA GLU A 29 7.80 -19.04 -12.85
C GLU A 29 6.95 -17.86 -12.43
N PHE A 30 7.49 -16.97 -11.61
CA PHE A 30 6.74 -15.80 -11.15
C PHE A 30 6.35 -14.88 -12.31
N SER A 31 7.21 -14.71 -13.30
CA SER A 31 6.88 -13.97 -14.53
C SER A 31 5.70 -14.60 -15.27
N ARG A 32 5.68 -15.93 -15.44
CA ARG A 32 4.52 -16.62 -16.07
C ARG A 32 3.23 -16.44 -15.26
N MET A 33 3.32 -16.45 -13.93
CA MET A 33 2.17 -16.21 -13.06
C MET A 33 1.64 -14.78 -13.16
N VAL A 34 2.54 -13.78 -13.21
CA VAL A 34 2.19 -12.37 -13.42
C VAL A 34 1.49 -12.19 -14.76
N ASP A 35 2.04 -12.76 -15.84
CA ASP A 35 1.48 -12.65 -17.19
C ASP A 35 0.07 -13.22 -17.23
N TYR A 36 -0.10 -14.44 -16.70
CA TYR A 36 -1.41 -15.09 -16.62
C TYR A 36 -2.42 -14.27 -15.82
N PHE A 37 -2.00 -13.67 -14.70
CA PHE A 37 -2.88 -12.87 -13.85
C PHE A 37 -3.35 -11.58 -14.56
N ILE A 38 -2.44 -10.89 -15.26
CA ILE A 38 -2.73 -9.67 -16.02
C ILE A 38 -3.58 -9.99 -17.26
N ASP A 39 -3.27 -11.04 -18.00
CA ASP A 39 -4.02 -11.47 -19.19
C ASP A 39 -5.44 -11.94 -18.83
N ALA A 40 -5.59 -12.57 -17.66
CA ALA A 40 -6.88 -12.85 -17.09
C ALA A 40 -7.63 -11.60 -16.62
N GLY A 41 -7.07 -10.39 -16.76
CA GLY A 41 -7.73 -9.11 -16.50
C GLY A 41 -7.72 -8.67 -15.03
N PHE A 42 -6.90 -9.28 -14.18
CA PHE A 42 -6.63 -8.81 -12.83
C PHE A 42 -5.45 -7.85 -12.81
N ASN A 43 -5.30 -7.04 -11.76
CA ASN A 43 -4.22 -6.07 -11.71
C ASN A 43 -3.70 -5.71 -10.31
N TYR A 44 -4.21 -6.29 -9.23
CA TYR A 44 -3.80 -5.93 -7.86
C TYR A 44 -2.70 -6.85 -7.34
N PHE A 45 -1.54 -6.29 -6.97
CA PHE A 45 -0.40 -6.99 -6.39
C PHE A 45 -0.09 -6.46 -4.99
N ASP A 46 0.17 -7.35 -4.04
CA ASP A 46 0.40 -7.02 -2.63
C ASP A 46 1.72 -7.60 -2.12
N THR A 47 2.60 -6.74 -1.61
CA THR A 47 3.88 -7.10 -1.01
C THR A 47 4.09 -6.44 0.34
N ALA A 48 5.16 -6.81 1.04
CA ALA A 48 5.69 -6.10 2.20
C ALA A 48 7.19 -6.38 2.27
N HIS A 49 7.98 -5.43 2.77
CA HIS A 49 9.44 -5.55 2.86
C HIS A 49 9.94 -6.84 3.53
N GLY A 50 9.25 -7.35 4.55
CA GLY A 50 9.66 -8.59 5.23
C GLY A 50 9.43 -9.88 4.44
N TYR A 51 8.63 -9.85 3.37
CA TYR A 51 8.24 -11.07 2.65
C TYR A 51 9.43 -11.72 1.96
N LEU A 52 9.63 -13.00 2.26
CA LEU A 52 10.77 -13.81 1.80
C LEU A 52 12.13 -13.16 2.13
N GLY A 53 12.23 -12.42 3.24
CA GLY A 53 13.45 -11.72 3.62
C GLY A 53 13.83 -10.58 2.67
N GLY A 54 12.85 -9.83 2.16
CA GLY A 54 13.06 -8.72 1.21
C GLY A 54 13.15 -9.15 -0.26
N LYS A 55 12.94 -10.43 -0.58
CA LYS A 55 13.00 -10.92 -1.96
C LYS A 55 11.73 -10.61 -2.75
N SER A 56 10.59 -10.43 -2.07
CA SER A 56 9.29 -10.17 -2.73
C SER A 56 9.29 -8.84 -3.52
N GLU A 57 9.71 -7.74 -2.89
CA GLU A 57 9.78 -6.41 -3.54
C GLU A 57 10.71 -6.44 -4.76
N LYS A 58 11.88 -7.08 -4.64
CA LYS A 58 12.85 -7.25 -5.73
C LYS A 58 12.29 -8.11 -6.88
N ALA A 59 11.59 -9.18 -6.56
CA ALA A 59 10.96 -10.04 -7.55
C ALA A 59 9.85 -9.29 -8.30
N LEU A 60 9.06 -8.46 -7.61
CA LEU A 60 8.05 -7.60 -8.24
C LEU A 60 8.67 -6.59 -9.19
N ARG A 61 9.78 -5.95 -8.81
CA ARG A 61 10.49 -5.05 -9.74
C ARG A 61 10.79 -5.76 -11.07
N LYS A 62 11.45 -6.91 -10.99
CA LYS A 62 11.90 -7.66 -12.17
C LYS A 62 10.75 -8.28 -12.98
N CYS A 63 9.75 -8.85 -12.30
CA CYS A 63 8.72 -9.69 -12.94
C CYS A 63 7.44 -8.92 -13.30
N LEU A 64 7.23 -7.73 -12.72
CA LEU A 64 6.07 -6.88 -12.97
C LEU A 64 6.48 -5.50 -13.48
N VAL A 65 7.24 -4.73 -12.69
CA VAL A 65 7.49 -3.30 -12.96
C VAL A 65 8.30 -3.09 -14.24
N ASP A 66 9.38 -3.85 -14.42
CA ASP A 66 10.25 -3.74 -15.61
C ASP A 66 9.57 -4.28 -16.89
N ARG A 67 8.44 -4.99 -16.76
CA ARG A 67 7.79 -5.73 -17.86
C ARG A 67 6.46 -5.12 -18.31
N TYR A 68 5.81 -4.35 -17.45
CA TYR A 68 4.49 -3.77 -17.70
C TYR A 68 4.49 -2.27 -17.47
N PRO A 69 3.79 -1.48 -18.30
CA PRO A 69 3.65 -0.06 -18.06
C PRO A 69 2.82 0.17 -16.78
N ARG A 70 3.11 1.27 -16.08
CA ARG A 70 2.66 1.51 -14.70
C ARG A 70 1.14 1.42 -14.50
N GLU A 71 0.36 1.80 -15.50
CA GLU A 71 -1.10 1.80 -15.50
C GLU A 71 -1.73 0.41 -15.66
N LYS A 72 -0.93 -0.62 -15.97
CA LYS A 72 -1.43 -2.01 -16.09
C LYS A 72 -1.64 -2.69 -14.73
N TYR A 73 -0.98 -2.21 -13.68
CA TYR A 73 -1.01 -2.83 -12.37
C TYR A 73 -1.26 -1.83 -11.25
N ILE A 74 -1.74 -2.39 -10.14
CA ILE A 74 -1.91 -1.75 -8.85
C ILE A 74 -0.90 -2.40 -7.92
N LEU A 75 -0.01 -1.61 -7.33
CA LEU A 75 1.03 -2.09 -6.43
C LEU A 75 0.77 -1.61 -5.00
N THR A 76 0.68 -2.57 -4.09
CA THR A 76 0.46 -2.35 -2.66
C THR A 76 1.68 -2.77 -1.86
N ASP A 77 2.15 -1.88 -0.99
CA ASP A 77 3.22 -2.17 -0.04
C ASP A 77 2.83 -1.73 1.38
N LYS A 78 3.65 -2.04 2.37
CA LYS A 78 3.32 -1.87 3.78
C LYS A 78 4.50 -1.39 4.62
N LEU A 79 4.23 -0.39 5.47
CA LEU A 79 5.15 0.04 6.51
C LEU A 79 5.14 -1.01 7.63
N THR A 80 6.28 -1.64 7.89
CA THR A 80 6.39 -2.76 8.84
C THR A 80 7.22 -2.38 10.05
N ALA A 81 6.67 -2.61 11.25
CA ALA A 81 7.24 -2.18 12.53
C ALA A 81 8.71 -2.54 12.72
N SER A 82 9.14 -3.71 12.27
CA SER A 82 10.50 -4.23 12.51
C SER A 82 11.61 -3.47 11.76
N PHE A 83 11.28 -2.63 10.78
CA PHE A 83 12.27 -1.98 9.90
C PHE A 83 12.48 -0.49 10.15
N PHE A 84 11.85 0.06 11.18
CA PHE A 84 12.09 1.44 11.63
C PHE A 84 12.08 1.47 13.16
N LYS A 85 12.80 2.40 13.79
CA LYS A 85 12.85 2.53 15.26
C LYS A 85 12.29 3.86 15.75
N THR A 86 12.52 4.92 15.00
CA THR A 86 12.17 6.31 15.33
C THR A 86 11.38 6.96 14.20
N GLU A 87 10.79 8.13 14.48
CA GLU A 87 10.11 8.96 13.46
C GLU A 87 11.00 9.24 12.24
N ALA A 88 12.29 9.52 12.47
CA ALA A 88 13.25 9.87 11.42
C ALA A 88 13.57 8.70 10.46
N ASP A 89 13.30 7.45 10.87
CA ASP A 89 13.57 6.27 10.06
C ASP A 89 12.47 6.00 9.02
N VAL A 90 11.25 6.51 9.24
CA VAL A 90 10.06 6.15 8.45
C VAL A 90 10.18 6.59 7.00
N ARG A 91 10.54 7.86 6.73
CA ARG A 91 10.67 8.36 5.36
C ARG A 91 11.82 7.69 4.60
N PRO A 92 13.06 7.59 5.10
CA PRO A 92 14.12 6.88 4.42
C PRO A 92 13.76 5.43 4.12
N PHE A 93 13.09 4.75 5.05
CA PHE A 93 12.62 3.38 4.82
C PHE A 93 11.57 3.33 3.70
N PHE A 94 10.54 4.17 3.73
CA PHE A 94 9.54 4.27 2.66
C PHE A 94 10.17 4.53 1.28
N GLU A 95 11.11 5.47 1.19
CA GLU A 95 11.80 5.82 -0.06
C GLU A 95 12.67 4.66 -0.56
N SER A 96 13.29 3.89 0.35
CA SER A 96 14.00 2.67 -0.03
C SER A 96 13.06 1.61 -0.63
N GLN A 97 11.81 1.49 -0.16
CA GLN A 97 10.84 0.54 -0.73
C GLN A 97 10.46 0.93 -2.16
N LEU A 98 10.27 2.23 -2.42
CA LEU A 98 10.05 2.77 -3.77
C LEU A 98 11.23 2.43 -4.70
N GLU A 99 12.46 2.64 -4.23
CA GLU A 99 13.68 2.32 -4.99
C GLU A 99 13.83 0.82 -5.27
N ILE A 100 13.60 -0.02 -4.26
CA ILE A 100 13.68 -1.49 -4.38
C ILE A 100 12.65 -1.99 -5.39
N CYS A 101 11.41 -1.50 -5.32
CA CYS A 101 10.35 -1.84 -6.26
C CYS A 101 10.55 -1.21 -7.64
N GLY A 102 11.32 -0.13 -7.75
CA GLY A 102 11.53 0.61 -9.00
C GLY A 102 10.32 1.44 -9.43
N VAL A 103 9.59 2.01 -8.48
CA VAL A 103 8.38 2.82 -8.74
C VAL A 103 8.45 4.18 -8.04
N ASP A 104 7.77 5.18 -8.59
CA ASP A 104 7.70 6.52 -7.98
C ASP A 104 6.60 6.65 -6.92
N TYR A 105 5.61 5.75 -6.94
CA TYR A 105 4.49 5.74 -6.00
C TYR A 105 3.87 4.35 -5.83
N PHE A 106 3.25 4.14 -4.66
CA PHE A 106 2.38 2.99 -4.40
C PHE A 106 0.90 3.37 -4.56
N ASP A 107 0.10 2.48 -5.15
CA ASP A 107 -1.34 2.71 -5.24
C ASP A 107 -1.99 2.60 -3.86
N PHE A 108 -1.56 1.61 -3.08
CA PHE A 108 -1.99 1.44 -1.69
C PHE A 108 -0.76 1.31 -0.81
N TYR A 109 -0.76 2.02 0.32
CA TYR A 109 0.27 1.87 1.34
C TYR A 109 -0.38 1.63 2.69
N LEU A 110 -0.04 0.50 3.31
CA LEU A 110 -0.71 0.01 4.51
C LEU A 110 0.22 0.09 5.73
N MET A 111 -0.31 0.50 6.88
CA MET A 111 0.37 0.24 8.15
C MET A 111 0.23 -1.26 8.45
N HIS A 112 1.35 -1.98 8.40
CA HIS A 112 1.33 -3.44 8.41
C HIS A 112 0.96 -3.99 9.79
N ALA A 113 0.13 -5.04 9.80
CA ALA A 113 -0.13 -5.90 10.95
C ALA A 113 -0.38 -5.15 12.27
N GLN A 114 -1.23 -4.13 12.21
CA GLN A 114 -1.62 -3.36 13.37
C GLN A 114 -2.27 -4.27 14.41
N ASN A 115 -1.76 -4.13 15.61
CA ASN A 115 -2.19 -4.69 16.88
C ASN A 115 -1.91 -3.62 17.95
N HIS A 116 -2.17 -3.91 19.23
CA HIS A 116 -1.92 -2.94 20.30
C HIS A 116 -0.50 -2.33 20.25
N ASP A 117 0.53 -3.16 20.16
CA ASP A 117 1.93 -2.72 20.31
C ASP A 117 2.44 -1.98 19.07
N ASN A 118 2.13 -2.50 17.88
CA ASN A 118 2.43 -1.83 16.62
C ASN A 118 1.72 -0.47 16.55
N PHE A 119 0.49 -0.38 17.03
CA PHE A 119 -0.26 0.87 17.06
C PHE A 119 0.46 1.93 17.92
N VAL A 120 0.88 1.56 19.13
CA VAL A 120 1.61 2.46 20.05
C VAL A 120 2.89 2.96 19.36
N LYS A 121 3.71 2.05 18.83
CA LYS A 121 4.96 2.40 18.15
C LYS A 121 4.75 3.34 16.95
N PHE A 122 3.78 3.03 16.09
CA PHE A 122 3.51 3.84 14.90
C PHE A 122 3.05 5.26 15.27
N LYS A 123 2.31 5.39 16.37
CA LYS A 123 1.90 6.70 16.91
C LYS A 123 3.09 7.48 17.47
N GLU A 124 3.95 6.84 18.25
CA GLU A 124 5.17 7.46 18.80
C GLU A 124 6.11 7.93 17.69
N CYS A 125 6.19 7.18 16.59
CA CYS A 125 7.00 7.53 15.41
C CYS A 125 6.26 8.44 14.40
N ARG A 126 5.05 8.91 14.72
CA ARG A 126 4.21 9.75 13.82
C ARG A 126 4.06 9.16 12.41
N ALA A 127 4.05 7.83 12.31
CA ALA A 127 4.05 7.10 11.04
C ALA A 127 2.75 7.32 10.24
N TYR A 128 1.63 7.49 10.94
CA TYR A 128 0.34 7.79 10.34
C TYR A 128 0.32 9.16 9.67
N GLU A 129 0.83 10.18 10.35
CA GLU A 129 0.96 11.54 9.83
C GLU A 129 1.90 11.56 8.63
N GLN A 130 3.05 10.87 8.71
CA GLN A 130 3.98 10.77 7.58
C GLN A 130 3.34 10.10 6.36
N ALA A 131 2.56 9.02 6.54
CA ALA A 131 1.83 8.40 5.43
C ALA A 131 0.82 9.36 4.78
N LEU A 132 0.15 10.22 5.56
CA LEU A 132 -0.72 11.26 5.02
C LEU A 132 0.05 12.35 4.26
N GLU A 133 1.27 12.70 4.69
CA GLU A 133 2.14 13.60 3.93
C GLU A 133 2.60 12.95 2.62
N PHE A 134 3.01 11.68 2.62
CA PHE A 134 3.35 10.94 1.39
C PHE A 134 2.17 10.93 0.40
N LYS A 135 0.94 10.90 0.91
CA LYS A 135 -0.27 10.99 0.10
C LYS A 135 -0.43 12.38 -0.53
N LYS A 136 -0.20 13.45 0.22
CA LYS A 136 -0.20 14.82 -0.32
C LYS A 136 0.90 15.03 -1.35
N GLU A 137 2.05 14.39 -1.16
CA GLU A 137 3.18 14.38 -2.09
C GLU A 137 2.93 13.54 -3.36
N GLY A 138 1.84 12.75 -3.40
CA GLY A 138 1.53 11.87 -4.52
C GLY A 138 2.34 10.55 -4.54
N LYS A 139 3.15 10.29 -3.51
CA LYS A 139 3.91 9.03 -3.39
C LYS A 139 3.05 7.84 -2.96
N ILE A 140 1.86 8.09 -2.41
CA ILE A 140 0.83 7.07 -2.18
C ILE A 140 -0.53 7.59 -2.65
N HIS A 141 -1.36 6.74 -3.26
CA HIS A 141 -2.72 7.14 -3.66
C HIS A 141 -3.76 6.84 -2.57
N HIS A 142 -3.68 5.63 -2.00
CA HIS A 142 -4.57 5.15 -0.95
C HIS A 142 -3.77 4.77 0.27
N PHE A 143 -4.29 5.18 1.42
CA PHE A 143 -3.70 4.88 2.72
C PHE A 143 -4.58 3.84 3.42
N GLY A 144 -4.01 2.92 4.19
CA GLY A 144 -4.79 1.94 4.93
C GLY A 144 -4.02 1.29 6.06
N ILE A 145 -4.63 0.29 6.69
CA ILE A 145 -4.03 -0.56 7.70
C ILE A 145 -4.33 -2.03 7.37
N SER A 146 -3.37 -2.90 7.65
CA SER A 146 -3.60 -4.34 7.81
C SER A 146 -3.71 -4.59 9.31
N PHE A 147 -4.68 -5.41 9.76
CA PHE A 147 -4.99 -5.56 11.18
C PHE A 147 -4.98 -7.02 11.62
N HIS A 148 -4.31 -7.31 12.74
CA HIS A 148 -4.14 -8.65 13.29
C HIS A 148 -4.26 -8.61 14.82
N ASP A 149 -5.48 -8.35 15.31
CA ASP A 149 -5.81 -8.35 16.73
C ASP A 149 -7.32 -8.62 16.93
N THR A 150 -7.81 -8.50 18.15
CA THR A 150 -9.22 -8.67 18.53
C THR A 150 -10.09 -7.51 18.06
N ALA A 151 -11.39 -7.77 17.90
CA ALA A 151 -12.37 -6.74 17.60
C ALA A 151 -12.43 -5.63 18.67
N ASP A 152 -12.16 -5.97 19.93
CA ASP A 152 -12.09 -5.01 21.03
C ASP A 152 -10.93 -4.05 20.87
N VAL A 153 -9.75 -4.53 20.45
CA VAL A 153 -8.61 -3.66 20.12
C VAL A 153 -8.92 -2.78 18.91
N LEU A 154 -9.58 -3.32 17.89
CA LEU A 154 -10.04 -2.51 16.75
C LEU A 154 -11.03 -1.41 17.19
N CYS A 155 -11.91 -1.72 18.14
CA CYS A 155 -12.87 -0.75 18.68
C CYS A 155 -12.25 0.22 19.70
N SER A 156 -11.20 -0.17 20.42
CA SER A 156 -10.51 0.65 21.42
C SER A 156 -9.44 1.55 20.80
N THR A 157 -8.92 1.18 19.62
CA THR A 157 -8.15 2.07 18.72
C THR A 157 -9.00 3.19 18.11
N ARG A 158 -10.12 3.55 18.78
CA ARG A 158 -10.90 4.80 18.71
C ARG A 158 -10.07 6.10 18.90
N TYR A 159 -8.74 6.07 18.79
CA TYR A 159 -7.85 7.21 18.50
C TYR A 159 -7.40 7.36 17.04
N LEU A 160 -7.53 6.32 16.22
CA LEU A 160 -7.53 6.48 14.76
C LEU A 160 -8.62 7.48 14.23
N PRO A 161 -9.81 7.69 14.86
CA PRO A 161 -10.90 8.57 14.42
C PRO A 161 -10.58 9.97 13.91
N ASN A 162 -9.49 10.63 14.26
CA ASN A 162 -9.23 11.95 13.64
C ASN A 162 -8.62 11.85 12.23
N ILE A 163 -7.83 10.81 11.95
CA ILE A 163 -7.34 10.45 10.61
C ILE A 163 -8.40 9.66 9.83
N LEU A 164 -9.24 8.94 10.56
CA LEU A 164 -10.28 8.04 10.07
C LEU A 164 -11.62 8.73 9.76
N ARG A 165 -12.12 9.65 10.61
CA ARG A 165 -13.48 10.24 10.46
C ARG A 165 -13.64 11.11 9.21
N SER A 166 -12.55 11.58 8.63
CA SER A 166 -12.57 12.35 7.38
C SER A 166 -12.62 11.47 6.14
N ASN A 167 -12.53 10.13 6.27
CA ASN A 167 -12.36 9.20 5.16
C ASN A 167 -13.38 8.04 5.23
N SER A 168 -13.86 7.56 4.09
CA SER A 168 -14.74 6.38 4.05
C SER A 168 -13.92 5.08 4.20
N PHE A 169 -14.40 4.19 5.06
CA PHE A 169 -13.78 2.90 5.38
C PHE A 169 -14.22 1.78 4.45
N ARG A 170 -13.30 0.87 4.13
CA ARG A 170 -13.64 -0.40 3.47
C ARG A 170 -12.92 -1.59 4.08
N TYR A 171 -13.70 -2.62 4.33
CA TYR A 171 -13.27 -3.86 4.94
C TYR A 171 -13.04 -4.93 3.87
N SER A 172 -11.85 -5.50 3.85
CA SER A 172 -11.59 -6.89 3.43
C SER A 172 -11.25 -7.66 4.71
N SER A 173 -11.41 -8.99 4.74
CA SER A 173 -11.34 -9.85 5.94
C SER A 173 -10.10 -9.61 6.82
N THR A 174 -9.04 -8.98 6.32
CA THR A 174 -7.80 -8.64 7.02
C THR A 174 -7.24 -7.23 6.74
N THR A 175 -7.91 -6.41 5.91
CA THR A 175 -7.38 -5.11 5.44
C THR A 175 -8.46 -4.03 5.51
N LEU A 176 -8.08 -2.88 6.08
CA LEU A 176 -8.92 -1.69 6.19
C LEU A 176 -8.29 -0.55 5.38
N ILE A 177 -8.93 -0.13 4.28
CA ILE A 177 -8.41 0.97 3.44
C ILE A 177 -9.22 2.25 3.67
N LEU A 178 -8.51 3.37 3.73
CA LEU A 178 -9.03 4.72 3.87
C LEU A 178 -9.15 5.40 2.52
N THR A 179 -10.39 5.72 2.17
CA THR A 179 -10.70 6.44 0.94
C THR A 179 -11.11 7.87 1.26
N THR A 180 -10.67 8.84 0.46
CA THR A 180 -11.17 10.20 0.60
C THR A 180 -12.65 10.26 0.22
N PRO A 181 -13.50 11.02 0.93
CA PRO A 181 -14.90 11.16 0.57
C PRO A 181 -15.03 11.79 -0.82
N ARG A 182 -15.98 11.29 -1.62
CA ARG A 182 -16.24 11.76 -2.99
C ARG A 182 -16.39 13.28 -3.12
N SER A 183 -16.81 13.98 -2.06
CA SER A 183 -17.06 15.43 -2.06
C SER A 183 -15.78 16.28 -2.14
N SER A 184 -14.60 15.77 -1.76
CA SER A 184 -13.37 16.59 -1.73
C SER A 184 -12.59 16.60 -3.04
N ARG A 185 -12.72 15.57 -3.91
CA ARG A 185 -12.11 15.55 -5.26
C ARG A 185 -12.64 16.66 -6.17
N ALA A 186 -13.93 16.98 -6.07
CA ALA A 186 -14.55 18.06 -6.82
C ALA A 186 -14.13 19.46 -6.32
N ALA A 187 -13.74 19.59 -5.05
CA ALA A 187 -13.25 20.84 -4.48
C ALA A 187 -11.77 21.10 -4.83
N ALA A 188 -10.93 20.05 -4.79
CA ALA A 188 -9.52 20.15 -5.17
C ALA A 188 -9.32 20.47 -6.67
N MET A 189 -10.13 19.88 -7.56
CA MET A 189 -10.09 20.21 -8.99
C MET A 189 -10.59 21.63 -9.30
N ARG A 190 -11.54 22.17 -8.53
CA ARG A 190 -12.00 23.56 -8.70
C ARG A 190 -10.97 24.58 -8.20
N SER A 191 -10.24 24.25 -7.14
CA SER A 191 -9.14 25.08 -6.62
C SER A 191 -7.92 25.11 -7.55
N ALA A 192 -7.60 24.00 -8.21
CA ALA A 192 -6.50 23.96 -9.19
C ALA A 192 -6.83 24.67 -10.51
N ALA A 193 -8.12 24.71 -10.89
CA ALA A 193 -8.59 25.42 -12.08
C ALA A 193 -8.73 26.94 -11.86
N SER A 194 -8.86 27.42 -10.61
CA SER A 194 -8.98 28.87 -10.33
C SER A 194 -7.63 29.57 -10.15
N THR A 195 -6.52 28.82 -10.05
CA THR A 195 -5.16 29.37 -9.95
C THR A 195 -4.40 29.34 -11.29
N ALA A 196 -5.02 28.77 -12.34
CA ALA A 196 -4.47 28.77 -13.69
C ALA A 196 -5.29 29.74 -14.57
N SER A 197 -4.87 31.01 -14.48
CA SER A 197 -4.82 32.02 -15.55
C SER A 197 -5.77 33.23 -15.48
N PRO A 198 -5.31 34.39 -15.98
CA PRO A 198 -3.92 34.76 -16.32
C PRO A 198 -3.20 35.46 -15.16
#